data_AF-A0A5E4RQ84-F1
#
_entry.id   AF-A0A5E4RQ84-F1
#
_cell.length_a   1.000
_cell.length_b   1.000
_cell.length_c   1.000
_cell.angle_alpha   90.00
_cell.angle_beta   90.00
_cell.angle_gamma   90.00
#
_symmetry.space_group_name_H-M   'P 1'
#
loop_
_entity.id
_entity.type
_entity.pdbx_description
1 polymer ?
#
loop_
_entity_poly.entity_id
_entity_poly.type
_entity_poly.pdbx_seq_one_letter_code
_entity_poly.pdbx_strand_id
1 'polypeptide(L)'
;MGHWRIAMRCKVVGAGNAMNSVALLSVNHSAIRCRSVDTPEEALACAMREFKQSVHTCSPGSAALYEAGDRLEGVAKTLGWTVIRRCFRPDVDRDQTVTRLVLNHFSTLPGGLQCALHNRKPDELDGHAETLFGTLSSSVRDEIVRRWSQPSETSLYLTEAKLLAVDLPGTGFRCAMMAGGLSPRGLNLTQREATQLLLARVEGTSAGTTLLRLLPDISKTHAAPTYHLLSAVIGSDGSLTPDLHADEIYVLAVGVHDAVRRENLRLDFSETLARFFHRMGDARRAGEARQRAATMEGAIAMRTILRIAGASEGHRAPLEDDLRVHQIGAGKQRQLAAFHYDCAAQPRLAAQEYLASAKHFAEAGELAIAACLYASAAEKLAQIESFAVVKHALDGAARSYGVDHDPLCRICRRCAEAFAARGLAHSEAMTHQLAAAYLRAIRHRHGDSDVLAGHEAVHLSLAQRYLDATAPRMRQGATPALIRAAIAQHLDELSSADGLKLKTCVIHFDGRSDPFSFDEFNEFGEFNEFGEHAPLEWLLLLRGHGKTTGNVYELITEGSRRQLLGSRRRHPYLDRAIASTDFVDGLAALDLLLSETRQVVTQTGAGIVEAPPVAGSER
;
A
#
# COMPACT_ATOMS: atom_id res chain seq x y z
N MET A 1 19.42 26.69 -30.96
CA MET A 1 20.28 27.43 -30.00
C MET A 1 20.52 26.52 -28.80
N GLY A 2 21.78 26.17 -28.51
CA GLY A 2 22.15 25.06 -27.62
C GLY A 2 21.72 25.23 -26.16
N HIS A 3 21.07 24.20 -25.62
CA HIS A 3 20.51 24.17 -24.26
C HIS A 3 21.56 24.19 -23.14
N TRP A 4 22.85 23.98 -23.46
CA TRP A 4 23.96 24.02 -22.50
C TRP A 4 24.35 25.45 -22.07
N ARG A 5 24.02 26.48 -22.87
CA ARG A 5 24.46 27.86 -22.63
C ARG A 5 23.74 28.60 -21.49
N ILE A 6 22.62 28.08 -20.98
CA ILE A 6 21.84 28.78 -19.95
C ILE A 6 22.46 28.62 -18.55
N ALA A 7 23.26 27.57 -18.31
CA ALA A 7 23.89 27.37 -17.00
C ALA A 7 25.07 28.31 -16.70
N MET A 8 25.72 28.91 -17.72
CA MET A 8 26.90 29.77 -17.51
C MET A 8 26.59 31.27 -17.32
N ARG A 9 25.35 31.73 -17.55
CA ARG A 9 25.06 33.18 -17.44
C ARG A 9 24.87 33.71 -16.01
N CYS A 10 24.90 32.87 -14.98
CA CYS A 10 24.71 33.31 -13.60
C CYS A 10 25.98 33.49 -12.77
N LYS A 11 27.20 33.48 -13.33
CA LYS A 11 28.41 33.72 -12.50
C LYS A 11 29.57 34.53 -13.07
N VAL A 12 29.45 35.12 -14.26
CA VAL A 12 30.45 36.10 -14.74
C VAL A 12 29.73 37.24 -15.46
N VAL A 13 29.31 38.26 -14.70
CA VAL A 13 28.95 39.57 -15.25
C VAL A 13 30.18 40.45 -15.11
N GLY A 14 30.89 40.64 -16.21
CA GLY A 14 32.01 41.57 -16.31
C GLY A 14 32.70 41.46 -17.67
N ALA A 15 32.45 42.45 -18.54
CA ALA A 15 32.98 42.64 -19.89
C ALA A 15 32.45 41.64 -20.95
N GLY A 16 31.96 42.00 -22.13
CA GLY A 16 32.02 43.23 -22.91
C GLY A 16 31.86 42.80 -24.38
N ASN A 17 31.09 43.56 -25.16
CA ASN A 17 30.64 43.23 -26.52
C ASN A 17 31.81 42.96 -27.51
N ALA A 18 32.07 41.69 -27.86
CA ALA A 18 32.86 41.29 -29.04
C ALA A 18 32.66 39.82 -29.51
N MET A 19 31.71 39.05 -28.96
CA MET A 19 31.70 37.58 -29.07
C MET A 19 30.93 36.96 -30.26
N ASN A 20 30.20 37.72 -31.08
CA ASN A 20 29.38 37.13 -32.14
C ASN A 20 30.15 36.74 -33.42
N SER A 21 31.28 37.38 -33.73
CA SER A 21 32.14 36.96 -34.87
C SER A 21 33.13 35.85 -34.50
N VAL A 22 33.56 35.80 -33.24
CA VAL A 22 34.48 34.75 -32.74
C VAL A 22 33.77 33.40 -32.60
N ALA A 23 32.46 33.39 -32.34
CA ALA A 23 31.68 32.15 -32.26
C ALA A 23 31.58 31.41 -33.60
N LEU A 24 31.40 32.11 -34.73
CA LEU A 24 31.40 31.53 -36.07
C LEU A 24 32.81 31.15 -36.55
N LEU A 25 33.83 31.94 -36.16
CA LEU A 25 35.22 31.64 -36.48
C LEU A 25 35.80 30.47 -35.66
N SER A 26 35.37 30.26 -34.41
CA SER A 26 35.80 29.12 -33.58
C SER A 26 35.14 27.79 -34.02
N VAL A 27 33.90 27.84 -34.51
CA VAL A 27 33.22 26.68 -35.15
C VAL A 27 33.90 26.32 -36.47
N ASN A 28 34.36 27.31 -37.24
CA ASN A 28 35.12 27.08 -38.48
C ASN A 28 36.61 26.72 -38.24
N HIS A 29 37.21 27.10 -37.11
CA HIS A 29 38.57 26.71 -36.73
C HIS A 29 38.67 25.32 -36.08
N SER A 30 37.57 24.73 -35.64
CA SER A 30 37.56 23.41 -34.98
C SER A 30 37.27 22.24 -35.94
N ALA A 31 36.65 22.52 -37.10
CA ALA A 31 36.72 21.60 -38.26
C ALA A 31 38.18 21.34 -38.69
N ILE A 32 39.14 22.18 -38.28
CA ILE A 32 40.54 22.16 -38.71
C ILE A 32 41.39 21.11 -37.97
N ARG A 33 40.99 20.61 -36.79
CA ARG A 33 41.74 19.49 -36.14
C ARG A 33 41.30 18.10 -36.58
N CYS A 34 40.09 17.96 -37.12
CA CYS A 34 39.61 16.76 -37.83
C CYS A 34 39.75 16.86 -39.36
N ARG A 35 40.62 17.74 -39.88
CA ARG A 35 40.73 18.02 -41.33
C ARG A 35 41.39 16.94 -42.17
N SER A 36 41.87 15.85 -41.58
CA SER A 36 42.46 14.71 -42.29
C SER A 36 41.51 13.51 -42.31
N VAL A 37 40.20 13.74 -42.23
CA VAL A 37 39.20 12.71 -42.00
C VAL A 37 38.27 12.67 -43.21
N ASP A 38 38.41 11.63 -44.02
CA ASP A 38 37.82 11.55 -45.36
C ASP A 38 36.35 11.08 -45.33
N THR A 39 35.85 10.58 -44.19
CA THR A 39 34.49 10.03 -44.05
C THR A 39 33.70 10.58 -42.85
N PRO A 40 32.35 10.69 -42.96
CA PRO A 40 31.49 11.05 -41.83
C PRO A 40 31.64 10.17 -40.58
N GLU A 41 31.90 8.88 -40.78
CA GLU A 41 32.12 7.87 -39.75
C GLU A 41 33.36 8.17 -38.92
N GLU A 42 34.49 8.45 -39.58
CA GLU A 42 35.74 8.77 -38.91
C GLU A 42 35.64 10.12 -38.19
N ALA A 43 34.91 11.10 -38.74
CA ALA A 43 34.72 12.40 -38.11
C ALA A 43 33.95 12.27 -36.79
N LEU A 44 32.88 11.46 -36.81
CA LEU A 44 32.12 11.13 -35.61
C LEU A 44 32.96 10.34 -34.60
N ALA A 45 33.73 9.35 -35.06
CA ALA A 45 34.60 8.54 -34.21
C ALA A 45 35.72 9.37 -33.55
N CYS A 46 36.28 10.35 -34.27
CA CYS A 46 37.26 11.29 -33.75
C CYS A 46 36.66 12.15 -32.64
N ALA A 47 35.52 12.80 -32.91
CA ALA A 47 34.81 13.62 -31.92
C ALA A 47 34.41 12.81 -30.66
N MET A 48 34.00 11.56 -30.86
CA MET A 48 33.67 10.65 -29.75
C MET A 48 34.90 10.33 -28.88
N ARG A 49 36.06 10.17 -29.49
CA ARG A 49 37.33 9.89 -28.79
C ARG A 49 37.80 11.09 -27.99
N GLU A 50 37.75 12.28 -28.58
CA GLU A 50 38.08 13.54 -27.90
C GLU A 50 37.14 13.79 -26.71
N PHE A 51 35.84 13.53 -26.90
CA PHE A 51 34.86 13.65 -25.83
C PHE A 51 35.15 12.68 -24.68
N LYS A 52 35.36 11.39 -24.99
CA LYS A 52 35.73 10.37 -23.99
C LYS A 52 37.03 10.75 -23.27
N GLN A 53 38.05 11.24 -23.96
CA GLN A 53 39.30 11.69 -23.34
C GLN A 53 39.07 12.88 -22.40
N SER A 54 38.23 13.83 -22.81
CA SER A 54 37.88 14.99 -21.97
C SER A 54 37.16 14.55 -20.69
N VAL A 55 36.28 13.55 -20.76
CA VAL A 55 35.59 13.01 -19.57
C VAL A 55 36.56 12.38 -18.57
N HIS A 56 37.65 11.75 -19.02
CA HIS A 56 38.64 11.14 -18.14
C HIS A 56 39.65 12.14 -17.55
N THR A 57 39.84 13.29 -18.18
CA THR A 57 40.90 14.26 -17.83
C THR A 57 40.37 15.51 -17.14
N CYS A 58 39.09 15.84 -17.34
CA CYS A 58 38.46 17.03 -16.78
C CYS A 58 37.62 16.69 -15.55
N SER A 59 37.50 17.64 -14.61
CA SER A 59 36.59 17.48 -13.48
C SER A 59 35.11 17.51 -13.92
N PRO A 60 34.23 16.75 -13.23
CA PRO A 60 32.79 16.83 -13.44
C PRO A 60 32.29 18.28 -13.40
N GLY A 61 31.48 18.68 -14.39
CA GLY A 61 30.89 20.02 -14.48
C GLY A 61 31.85 21.14 -14.93
N SER A 62 33.06 20.82 -15.39
CA SER A 62 33.98 21.83 -15.94
C SER A 62 33.52 22.40 -17.29
N ALA A 63 33.88 23.66 -17.57
CA ALA A 63 33.58 24.31 -18.85
C ALA A 63 34.15 23.53 -20.06
N ALA A 64 35.37 23.00 -19.92
CA ALA A 64 36.02 22.19 -20.95
C ALA A 64 35.23 20.92 -21.33
N LEU A 65 34.56 20.30 -20.36
CA LEU A 65 33.71 19.13 -20.58
C LEU A 65 32.42 19.49 -21.33
N TYR A 66 31.80 20.63 -20.99
CA TYR A 66 30.64 21.14 -21.74
C TYR A 66 31.02 21.52 -23.17
N GLU A 67 32.16 22.18 -23.37
CA GLU A 67 32.65 22.48 -24.72
C GLU A 67 32.93 21.21 -25.54
N ALA A 68 33.47 20.16 -24.92
CA ALA A 68 33.66 18.88 -25.59
C ALA A 68 32.32 18.23 -25.98
N GLY A 69 31.29 18.35 -25.14
CA GLY A 69 29.93 17.92 -25.44
C GLY A 69 29.29 18.72 -26.59
N ASP A 70 29.40 20.06 -26.56
CA ASP A 70 28.93 20.94 -27.62
C ASP A 70 29.62 20.64 -28.97
N ARG A 71 30.92 20.30 -28.93
CA ARG A 71 31.67 19.85 -30.12
C ARG A 71 31.12 18.55 -30.67
N LEU A 72 30.92 17.54 -29.82
CA LEU A 72 30.33 16.26 -30.23
C LEU A 72 28.92 16.44 -30.82
N GLU A 73 28.10 17.27 -30.18
CA GLU A 73 26.75 17.62 -30.65
C GLU A 73 26.80 18.31 -32.03
N GLY A 74 27.70 19.26 -32.23
CA GLY A 74 27.89 19.95 -33.51
C GLY A 74 28.30 19.00 -34.65
N VAL A 75 29.25 18.10 -34.40
CA VAL A 75 29.68 17.09 -35.38
C VAL A 75 28.55 16.11 -35.67
N ALA A 76 27.83 15.65 -34.65
CA ALA A 76 26.72 14.71 -34.79
C ALA A 76 25.50 15.31 -35.53
N LYS A 77 25.24 16.62 -35.40
CA LYS A 77 24.16 17.32 -36.13
C LYS A 77 24.49 17.54 -37.62
N THR A 78 25.77 17.57 -37.96
CA THR A 78 26.25 17.88 -39.31
C THR A 78 26.67 16.59 -40.03
N LEU A 79 27.96 16.30 -40.07
CA LEU A 79 28.52 15.16 -40.80
C LEU A 79 28.04 13.83 -40.19
N GLY A 80 28.06 13.71 -38.86
CA GLY A 80 27.68 12.48 -38.15
C GLY A 80 26.23 12.07 -38.32
N TRP A 81 25.33 12.99 -38.70
CA TRP A 81 23.90 12.66 -38.89
C TRP A 81 23.70 11.62 -40.00
N THR A 82 24.55 11.61 -41.02
CA THR A 82 24.51 10.60 -42.09
C THR A 82 24.65 9.17 -41.56
N VAL A 83 25.45 9.00 -40.50
CA VAL A 83 25.71 7.74 -39.79
C VAL A 83 24.62 7.44 -38.77
N ILE A 84 24.16 8.46 -38.04
CA ILE A 84 23.23 8.33 -36.92
C ILE A 84 21.78 8.16 -37.39
N ARG A 85 21.36 8.83 -38.47
CA ARG A 85 19.95 8.89 -38.91
C ARG A 85 19.32 7.52 -39.16
N ARG A 86 20.11 6.53 -39.58
CA ARG A 86 19.64 5.16 -39.86
C ARG A 86 19.12 4.44 -38.61
N CYS A 87 19.52 4.91 -37.43
CA CYS A 87 19.11 4.36 -36.16
C CYS A 87 17.73 4.82 -35.71
N PHE A 88 17.18 5.86 -36.34
CA PHE A 88 15.93 6.48 -35.93
C PHE A 88 14.90 6.45 -37.07
N ARG A 89 13.63 6.71 -36.73
CA ARG A 89 12.55 6.84 -37.71
C ARG A 89 12.78 8.07 -38.61
N PRO A 90 12.22 8.11 -39.83
CA PRO A 90 12.50 9.17 -40.81
C PRO A 90 12.01 10.56 -40.39
N ASP A 91 11.00 10.63 -39.52
CA ASP A 91 10.25 11.84 -39.14
C ASP A 91 10.79 12.53 -37.88
N VAL A 92 11.92 12.07 -37.34
CA VAL A 92 12.48 12.64 -36.11
C VAL A 92 13.09 14.02 -36.33
N ASP A 93 12.92 14.91 -35.35
CA ASP A 93 13.65 16.17 -35.31
C ASP A 93 15.13 15.90 -35.06
N ARG A 94 15.96 16.17 -36.08
CA ARG A 94 17.42 15.93 -36.03
C ARG A 94 18.06 16.60 -34.82
N ASP A 95 17.77 17.88 -34.62
CA ASP A 95 18.51 18.70 -33.67
C ASP A 95 18.20 18.27 -32.23
N GLN A 96 16.93 18.01 -31.92
CA GLN A 96 16.50 17.46 -30.63
C GLN A 96 17.03 16.05 -30.41
N THR A 97 16.95 15.18 -31.42
CA THR A 97 17.39 13.78 -31.32
C THR A 97 18.88 13.70 -31.01
N VAL A 98 19.72 14.45 -31.73
CA VAL A 98 21.16 14.48 -31.47
C VAL A 98 21.47 15.07 -30.09
N THR A 99 20.79 16.15 -29.70
CA THR A 99 20.98 16.77 -28.37
C THR A 99 20.68 15.76 -27.25
N ARG A 100 19.55 15.04 -27.37
CA ARG A 100 19.17 13.99 -26.42
C ARG A 100 20.18 12.84 -26.42
N LEU A 101 20.61 12.39 -27.60
CA LEU A 101 21.55 11.29 -27.76
C LEU A 101 22.91 11.60 -27.12
N VAL A 102 23.45 12.80 -27.34
CA VAL A 102 24.72 13.24 -26.73
C VAL A 102 24.60 13.34 -25.21
N LEU A 103 23.52 13.94 -24.70
CA LEU A 103 23.27 14.03 -23.26
C LEU A 103 23.13 12.65 -22.61
N ASN A 104 22.42 11.75 -23.26
CA ASN A 104 22.19 10.40 -22.76
C ASN A 104 23.48 9.58 -22.80
N HIS A 105 24.30 9.71 -23.86
CA HIS A 105 25.65 9.15 -23.92
C HIS A 105 26.57 9.68 -22.84
N PHE A 106 26.59 11.00 -22.63
CA PHE A 106 27.37 11.60 -21.56
C PHE A 106 27.01 11.01 -20.20
N SER A 107 25.71 10.78 -19.94
CA SER A 107 25.22 10.18 -18.69
C SER A 107 25.75 8.76 -18.45
N THR A 108 26.24 8.07 -19.49
CA THR A 108 26.83 6.73 -19.38
C THR A 108 28.32 6.72 -19.05
N LEU A 109 28.98 7.87 -19.09
CA LEU A 109 30.42 7.99 -18.85
C LEU A 109 30.72 8.33 -17.37
N PRO A 110 31.96 8.13 -16.89
CA PRO A 110 32.35 8.45 -15.52
C PRO A 110 31.99 9.89 -15.13
N GLY A 111 31.31 10.06 -14.00
CA GLY A 111 30.82 11.37 -13.50
C GLY A 111 29.73 12.06 -14.35
N GLY A 112 29.37 11.50 -15.51
CA GLY A 112 28.47 12.14 -16.46
C GLY A 112 27.02 12.27 -15.97
N LEU A 113 26.49 11.23 -15.30
CA LEU A 113 25.15 11.30 -14.70
C LEU A 113 25.04 12.42 -13.66
N GLN A 114 26.05 12.56 -12.78
CA GLN A 114 26.06 13.62 -11.76
C GLN A 114 26.05 15.01 -12.40
N CYS A 115 26.80 15.18 -13.49
CA CYS A 115 26.80 16.43 -14.26
C CYS A 115 25.44 16.71 -14.91
N ALA A 116 24.81 15.69 -15.49
CA ALA A 116 23.49 15.81 -16.10
C ALA A 116 22.43 16.21 -15.06
N LEU A 117 22.46 15.59 -13.88
CA LEU A 117 21.56 15.87 -12.77
C LEU A 117 21.80 17.22 -12.08
N HIS A 118 23.00 17.80 -12.21
CA HIS A 118 23.25 19.15 -11.69
C HIS A 118 22.39 20.21 -12.39
N ASN A 119 22.07 19.99 -13.66
CA ASN A 119 21.34 20.97 -14.48
C ASN A 119 19.92 20.54 -14.84
N ARG A 120 19.54 19.28 -14.55
CA ARG A 120 18.26 18.71 -14.96
C ARG A 120 17.66 17.82 -13.88
N LYS A 121 16.34 17.74 -13.87
CA LYS A 121 15.61 16.82 -13.01
C LYS A 121 15.71 15.38 -13.54
N PRO A 122 15.72 14.36 -12.67
CA PRO A 122 15.68 12.95 -13.08
C PRO A 122 14.58 12.66 -14.13
N ASP A 123 13.35 13.15 -13.90
CA ASP A 123 12.21 12.96 -14.80
C ASP A 123 12.46 13.47 -16.23
N GLU A 124 13.26 14.54 -16.40
CA GLU A 124 13.61 15.04 -17.73
C GLU A 124 14.56 14.10 -18.46
N LEU A 125 15.53 13.52 -17.74
CA LEU A 125 16.46 12.54 -18.32
C LEU A 125 15.72 11.24 -18.68
N ASP A 126 14.78 10.82 -17.84
CA ASP A 126 13.87 9.71 -18.13
C ASP A 126 13.04 9.96 -19.39
N GLY A 127 12.44 11.15 -19.53
CA GLY A 127 11.68 11.53 -20.73
C GLY A 127 12.54 11.56 -22.00
N HIS A 128 13.81 11.97 -21.90
CA HIS A 128 14.75 11.91 -23.03
C HIS A 128 15.08 10.47 -23.40
N ALA A 129 15.29 9.58 -22.43
CA ALA A 129 15.52 8.16 -22.67
C ALA A 129 14.29 7.52 -23.34
N GLU A 130 13.08 7.76 -22.83
CA GLU A 130 11.82 7.28 -23.42
C GLU A 130 11.72 7.70 -24.89
N THR A 131 11.96 8.98 -25.18
CA THR A 131 11.85 9.50 -26.55
C THR A 131 12.91 8.91 -27.48
N LEU A 132 14.17 8.80 -27.03
CA LEU A 132 15.25 8.21 -27.83
C LEU A 132 14.96 6.77 -28.21
N PHE A 133 14.57 5.93 -27.24
CA PHE A 133 14.26 4.53 -27.50
C PHE A 133 12.97 4.36 -28.31
N GLY A 134 11.94 5.16 -28.02
CA GLY A 134 10.67 5.12 -28.74
C GLY A 134 10.76 5.58 -30.21
N THR A 135 11.82 6.29 -30.58
CA THR A 135 12.07 6.78 -31.95
C THR A 135 13.08 5.96 -32.73
N LEU A 136 13.59 4.86 -32.17
CA LEU A 136 14.47 3.95 -32.89
C LEU A 136 13.76 3.34 -34.11
N SER A 137 14.53 3.05 -35.15
CA SER A 137 14.07 2.21 -36.26
C SER A 137 13.93 0.76 -35.77
N SER A 138 12.96 0.02 -36.32
CA SER A 138 12.70 -1.36 -35.88
C SER A 138 13.92 -2.25 -36.03
N SER A 139 14.69 -2.11 -37.11
CA SER A 139 15.91 -2.89 -37.35
C SER A 139 16.98 -2.64 -36.30
N VAL A 140 17.15 -1.40 -35.82
CA VAL A 140 18.12 -1.08 -34.78
C VAL A 140 17.67 -1.55 -33.42
N ARG A 141 16.38 -1.39 -33.11
CA ARG A 141 15.80 -1.92 -31.87
C ARG A 141 15.94 -3.45 -31.79
N ASP A 142 15.64 -4.16 -32.87
CA ASP A 142 15.76 -5.62 -32.92
C ASP A 142 17.22 -6.08 -32.86
N GLU A 143 18.14 -5.34 -33.47
CA GLU A 143 19.57 -5.62 -33.34
C GLU A 143 20.07 -5.47 -31.90
N ILE A 144 19.63 -4.44 -31.16
CA ILE A 144 19.94 -4.27 -29.73
C ILE A 144 19.46 -5.50 -28.94
N VAL A 145 18.20 -5.90 -29.13
CA VAL A 145 17.61 -7.05 -28.44
C VAL A 145 18.32 -8.35 -28.79
N ARG A 146 18.64 -8.56 -30.08
CA ARG A 146 19.32 -9.77 -30.59
C ARG A 146 20.69 -9.96 -29.92
N ARG A 147 21.44 -8.88 -29.67
CA ARG A 147 22.76 -8.93 -29.00
C ARG A 147 22.69 -9.46 -27.59
N TRP A 148 21.60 -9.27 -26.86
CA TRP A 148 21.47 -9.77 -25.48
C TRP A 148 21.51 -11.30 -25.38
N SER A 149 21.18 -11.99 -26.48
CA SER A 149 21.30 -13.45 -26.57
C SER A 149 22.70 -13.92 -27.01
N GLN A 150 23.63 -13.01 -27.30
CA GLN A 150 24.98 -13.34 -27.78
C GLN A 150 25.97 -13.52 -26.62
N PRO A 151 26.69 -14.66 -26.52
CA PRO A 151 27.65 -14.89 -25.46
C PRO A 151 28.91 -14.02 -25.54
N SER A 152 29.27 -13.50 -26.71
CA SER A 152 30.51 -12.77 -26.94
C SER A 152 30.37 -11.27 -26.76
N GLU A 153 29.28 -10.66 -27.23
CA GLU A 153 29.07 -9.21 -27.25
C GLU A 153 27.59 -8.91 -27.02
N THR A 154 27.22 -8.55 -25.79
CA THR A 154 25.84 -8.18 -25.46
C THR A 154 25.58 -6.70 -25.69
N SER A 155 26.64 -5.90 -25.81
CA SER A 155 26.57 -4.43 -25.86
C SER A 155 25.78 -3.82 -24.71
N LEU A 156 25.71 -4.53 -23.56
CA LEU A 156 25.04 -4.12 -22.34
C LEU A 156 26.09 -3.80 -21.28
N TYR A 157 26.03 -2.60 -20.70
CA TYR A 157 27.02 -2.09 -19.77
C TYR A 157 26.36 -1.67 -18.46
N LEU A 158 27.12 -1.78 -17.37
CA LEU A 158 26.80 -1.16 -16.10
C LEU A 158 27.81 -0.04 -15.84
N THR A 159 27.32 1.19 -15.71
CA THR A 159 28.16 2.35 -15.41
C THR A 159 28.61 2.34 -13.95
N GLU A 160 29.61 3.16 -13.60
CA GLU A 160 30.04 3.36 -12.20
C GLU A 160 28.89 3.85 -11.32
N ALA A 161 28.03 4.70 -11.87
CA ALA A 161 26.82 5.19 -11.22
C ALA A 161 25.68 4.16 -11.18
N LYS A 162 25.95 2.89 -11.51
CA LYS A 162 24.99 1.77 -11.54
C LYS A 162 23.82 1.97 -12.52
N LEU A 163 24.01 2.78 -13.56
CA LEU A 163 23.05 2.85 -14.66
C LEU A 163 23.30 1.73 -15.67
N LEU A 164 22.22 1.15 -16.16
CA LEU A 164 22.29 0.27 -17.32
C LEU A 164 22.42 1.11 -18.58
N ALA A 165 23.28 0.70 -19.51
CA ALA A 165 23.46 1.35 -20.79
C ALA A 165 23.63 0.33 -21.91
N VAL A 166 23.17 0.69 -23.11
CA VAL A 166 23.31 -0.13 -24.32
C VAL A 166 23.98 0.67 -25.43
N ASP A 167 24.83 0.02 -26.23
CA ASP A 167 25.36 0.69 -27.43
C ASP A 167 24.27 0.86 -28.48
N LEU A 168 24.32 1.98 -29.21
CA LEU A 168 23.55 2.18 -30.41
C LEU A 168 24.34 1.65 -31.62
N PRO A 169 23.90 0.54 -32.25
CA PRO A 169 24.64 -0.18 -33.28
C PRO A 169 25.22 0.72 -34.38
N GLY A 170 26.54 0.60 -34.61
CA GLY A 170 27.22 1.27 -35.71
C GLY A 170 27.38 2.79 -35.56
N THR A 171 27.24 3.33 -34.34
CA THR A 171 27.40 4.78 -34.09
C THR A 171 28.42 5.14 -33.00
N GLY A 172 28.77 4.18 -32.13
CA GLY A 172 29.66 4.41 -30.98
C GLY A 172 29.02 5.17 -29.82
N PHE A 173 27.76 5.61 -29.95
CA PHE A 173 26.98 6.16 -28.85
C PHE A 173 26.49 5.04 -27.94
N ARG A 174 26.32 5.40 -26.66
CA ARG A 174 25.67 4.58 -25.63
C ARG A 174 24.43 5.30 -25.15
N CYS A 175 23.37 4.56 -24.89
CA CYS A 175 22.15 5.08 -24.33
C CYS A 175 21.90 4.46 -22.95
N ALA A 176 21.77 5.30 -21.93
CA ALA A 176 21.32 4.93 -20.59
C ALA A 176 19.86 4.44 -20.64
N MET A 177 19.64 3.19 -20.20
CA MET A 177 18.32 2.60 -19.99
C MET A 177 17.76 3.05 -18.64
N MET A 178 17.39 4.33 -18.57
CA MET A 178 16.65 4.86 -17.43
C MET A 178 15.19 4.35 -17.45
N ALA A 179 14.36 4.75 -16.48
CA ALA A 179 13.01 4.22 -16.32
C ALA A 179 12.17 4.42 -17.60
N GLY A 180 12.25 5.62 -18.19
CA GLY A 180 11.58 5.93 -19.46
C GLY A 180 12.07 5.08 -20.63
N GLY A 181 13.34 4.70 -20.67
CA GLY A 181 13.89 3.87 -21.74
C GLY A 181 13.36 2.42 -21.73
N LEU A 182 13.05 1.90 -20.54
CA LEU A 182 12.45 0.57 -20.34
C LEU A 182 10.91 0.60 -20.32
N SER A 183 10.30 1.77 -20.52
CA SER A 183 8.84 1.91 -20.51
C SER A 183 8.19 1.34 -21.79
N PRO A 184 6.86 1.13 -21.80
CA PRO A 184 6.12 0.76 -23.01
C PRO A 184 6.22 1.79 -24.15
N ARG A 185 6.60 3.04 -23.84
CA ARG A 185 6.84 4.10 -24.83
C ARG A 185 8.32 4.21 -25.24
N GLY A 186 9.22 3.56 -24.52
CA GLY A 186 10.64 3.44 -24.84
C GLY A 186 10.92 2.21 -25.72
N LEU A 187 11.74 1.28 -25.22
CA LEU A 187 12.09 0.04 -25.94
C LEU A 187 10.90 -0.90 -26.18
N ASN A 188 9.84 -0.75 -25.38
CA ASN A 188 8.63 -1.57 -25.45
C ASN A 188 8.95 -3.07 -25.54
N LEU A 189 9.63 -3.58 -24.52
CA LEU A 189 10.07 -4.97 -24.48
C LEU A 189 8.87 -5.90 -24.28
N THR A 190 8.81 -6.96 -25.09
CA THR A 190 7.96 -8.10 -24.80
C THR A 190 8.51 -8.88 -23.60
N GLN A 191 7.69 -9.73 -22.99
CA GLN A 191 8.10 -10.56 -21.86
C GLN A 191 9.35 -11.42 -22.15
N ARG A 192 9.41 -11.97 -23.36
CA ARG A 192 10.56 -12.77 -23.82
C ARG A 192 11.83 -11.94 -23.91
N GLU A 193 11.74 -10.72 -24.43
CA GLU A 193 12.91 -9.85 -24.62
C GLU A 193 13.39 -9.27 -23.30
N ALA A 194 12.46 -8.96 -22.39
CA ALA A 194 12.79 -8.56 -21.03
C ALA A 194 13.46 -9.71 -20.25
N THR A 195 13.00 -10.95 -20.46
CA THR A 195 13.67 -12.17 -19.95
C THR A 195 15.08 -12.30 -20.52
N GLN A 196 15.26 -12.12 -21.83
CA GLN A 196 16.58 -12.15 -22.48
C GLN A 196 17.50 -11.08 -21.90
N LEU A 197 17.00 -9.87 -21.67
CA LEU A 197 17.76 -8.80 -21.04
C LEU A 197 18.20 -9.17 -19.62
N LEU A 198 17.34 -9.79 -18.81
CA LEU A 198 17.70 -10.27 -17.47
C LEU A 198 18.81 -11.31 -17.49
N LEU A 199 18.78 -12.20 -18.47
CA LEU A 199 19.75 -13.29 -18.63
C LEU A 199 21.02 -12.85 -19.38
N ALA A 200 21.02 -11.65 -19.97
CA ALA A 200 22.16 -11.11 -20.69
C ALA A 200 23.37 -10.91 -19.77
N ARG A 201 24.56 -11.23 -20.29
CA ARG A 201 25.82 -10.88 -19.65
C ARG A 201 26.02 -9.38 -19.70
N VAL A 202 26.51 -8.78 -18.62
CA VAL A 202 26.89 -7.36 -18.60
C VAL A 202 28.38 -7.23 -18.90
N GLU A 203 28.74 -6.43 -19.90
CA GLU A 203 30.12 -6.16 -20.26
C GLU A 203 30.86 -5.43 -19.13
N GLY A 204 32.14 -5.77 -18.95
CA GLY A 204 32.98 -5.24 -17.88
C GLY A 204 32.75 -5.87 -16.50
N THR A 205 31.92 -6.92 -16.41
CA THR A 205 31.71 -7.69 -15.16
C THR A 205 32.41 -9.05 -15.21
N SER A 206 32.49 -9.75 -14.07
CA SER A 206 33.06 -11.10 -13.99
C SER A 206 32.37 -12.06 -14.96
N ALA A 207 33.14 -13.01 -15.52
CA ALA A 207 32.61 -14.00 -16.46
C ALA A 207 31.36 -14.71 -15.92
N GLY A 208 30.29 -14.74 -16.72
CA GLY A 208 29.02 -15.39 -16.35
C GLY A 208 28.08 -14.55 -15.47
N THR A 209 28.41 -13.29 -15.17
CA THR A 209 27.51 -12.40 -14.42
C THR A 209 26.40 -11.88 -15.32
N THR A 210 25.15 -12.23 -14.98
CA THR A 210 23.95 -11.77 -15.69
C THR A 210 23.41 -10.47 -15.09
N LEU A 211 22.57 -9.76 -15.85
CA LEU A 211 21.87 -8.59 -15.33
C LEU A 211 21.03 -8.92 -14.10
N LEU A 212 20.30 -10.04 -14.11
CA LEU A 212 19.47 -10.49 -12.99
C LEU A 212 20.24 -10.52 -11.66
N ARG A 213 21.49 -10.99 -11.67
CA ARG A 213 22.35 -11.04 -10.47
C ARG A 213 22.79 -9.66 -9.97
N LEU A 214 22.86 -8.67 -10.86
CA LEU A 214 23.28 -7.30 -10.53
C LEU A 214 22.11 -6.42 -10.09
N LEU A 215 20.88 -6.77 -10.48
CA LEU A 215 19.70 -5.96 -10.21
C LEU A 215 19.47 -5.63 -8.73
N PRO A 216 19.64 -6.54 -7.76
CA PRO A 216 19.47 -6.21 -6.35
C PRO A 216 20.32 -5.01 -5.89
N ASP A 217 21.55 -4.89 -6.41
CA ASP A 217 22.42 -3.76 -6.09
C ASP A 217 22.06 -2.50 -6.89
N ILE A 218 21.64 -2.67 -8.15
CA ILE A 218 21.18 -1.56 -8.98
C ILE A 218 19.91 -0.93 -8.37
N SER A 219 18.95 -1.73 -7.92
CA SER A 219 17.67 -1.27 -7.36
C SER A 219 17.82 -0.42 -6.10
N LYS A 220 18.92 -0.56 -5.36
CA LYS A 220 19.21 0.29 -4.19
C LYS A 220 19.43 1.76 -4.59
N THR A 221 19.92 2.00 -5.81
CA THR A 221 20.24 3.34 -6.33
C THR A 221 19.22 3.79 -7.39
N HIS A 222 18.74 2.85 -8.20
CA HIS A 222 17.85 3.09 -9.35
C HIS A 222 16.67 2.10 -9.31
N ALA A 223 15.74 2.31 -8.39
CA ALA A 223 14.58 1.42 -8.22
C ALA A 223 13.65 1.44 -9.45
N ALA A 224 13.42 2.60 -10.06
CA ALA A 224 12.46 2.76 -11.16
C ALA A 224 12.83 1.98 -12.45
N PRO A 225 14.10 1.97 -12.94
CA PRO A 225 14.48 1.11 -14.05
C PRO A 225 14.30 -0.39 -13.77
N THR A 226 14.71 -0.87 -12.58
CA THR A 226 14.51 -2.29 -12.22
C THR A 226 13.04 -2.63 -12.14
N TYR A 227 12.24 -1.70 -11.63
CA TYR A 227 10.80 -1.82 -11.58
C TYR A 227 10.21 -2.04 -12.99
N HIS A 228 10.53 -1.19 -13.96
CA HIS A 228 10.04 -1.34 -15.34
C HIS A 228 10.44 -2.67 -15.97
N LEU A 229 11.67 -3.12 -15.69
CA LEU A 229 12.15 -4.41 -16.17
C LEU A 229 11.36 -5.57 -15.56
N LEU A 230 11.08 -5.54 -14.26
CA LEU A 230 10.22 -6.53 -13.60
C LEU A 230 8.81 -6.54 -14.19
N SER A 231 8.21 -5.38 -14.45
CA SER A 231 6.88 -5.32 -15.07
C SER A 231 6.84 -5.90 -16.48
N ALA A 232 7.94 -5.79 -17.23
CA ALA A 232 8.04 -6.38 -18.56
C ALA A 232 8.26 -7.89 -18.49
N VAL A 233 9.02 -8.37 -17.50
CA VAL A 233 9.34 -9.80 -17.29
C VAL A 233 8.15 -10.58 -16.75
N ILE A 234 7.35 -9.96 -15.89
CA ILE A 234 6.15 -10.55 -15.32
C ILE A 234 5.02 -10.36 -16.33
N GLY A 235 4.44 -11.47 -16.79
CA GLY A 235 3.31 -11.47 -17.71
C GLY A 235 2.10 -10.76 -17.11
N SER A 236 1.16 -10.37 -17.98
CA SER A 236 -0.06 -9.69 -17.52
C SER A 236 -0.84 -10.53 -16.50
N ASP A 237 -0.78 -11.85 -16.54
CA ASP A 237 -1.39 -12.79 -15.59
C ASP A 237 -0.51 -13.11 -14.35
N GLY A 238 0.60 -12.39 -14.17
CA GLY A 238 1.59 -12.64 -13.12
C GLY A 238 2.53 -13.81 -13.41
N SER A 239 2.51 -14.40 -14.61
CA SER A 239 3.40 -15.51 -14.98
C SER A 239 4.84 -15.05 -15.24
N LEU A 240 5.77 -16.00 -15.11
CA LEU A 240 7.14 -15.86 -15.59
C LEU A 240 7.36 -16.81 -16.77
N THR A 241 8.35 -16.48 -17.60
CA THR A 241 8.91 -17.42 -18.58
C THR A 241 9.62 -18.56 -17.86
N PRO A 242 9.70 -19.77 -18.46
CA PRO A 242 10.32 -20.93 -17.82
C PRO A 242 11.83 -20.78 -17.61
N ASP A 243 12.47 -19.84 -18.29
CA ASP A 243 13.91 -19.56 -18.20
C ASP A 243 14.30 -18.83 -16.90
N LEU A 244 13.32 -18.35 -16.11
CA LEU A 244 13.55 -17.60 -14.88
C LEU A 244 13.17 -18.40 -13.65
N HIS A 245 14.04 -18.39 -12.65
CA HIS A 245 13.74 -18.95 -11.34
C HIS A 245 12.79 -18.02 -10.58
N ALA A 246 11.60 -18.54 -10.23
CA ALA A 246 10.56 -17.75 -9.60
C ALA A 246 10.98 -17.14 -8.26
N ASP A 247 11.76 -17.87 -7.44
CA ASP A 247 12.24 -17.38 -6.14
C ASP A 247 13.22 -16.22 -6.27
N GLU A 248 14.11 -16.24 -7.27
CA GLU A 248 15.05 -15.14 -7.52
C GLU A 248 14.30 -13.87 -7.92
N ILE A 249 13.31 -14.00 -8.82
CA ILE A 249 12.45 -12.88 -9.22
C ILE A 249 11.57 -12.41 -8.05
N TYR A 250 11.09 -13.31 -7.21
CA TYR A 250 10.33 -12.97 -6.02
C TYR A 250 11.14 -12.11 -5.04
N VAL A 251 12.37 -12.50 -4.71
CA VAL A 251 13.25 -11.72 -3.83
C VAL A 251 13.50 -10.33 -4.42
N LEU A 252 13.75 -10.23 -5.73
CA LEU A 252 13.95 -8.95 -6.39
C LEU A 252 12.68 -8.08 -6.37
N ALA A 253 11.52 -8.67 -6.67
CA ALA A 253 10.24 -7.98 -6.66
C ALA A 253 9.88 -7.47 -5.26
N VAL A 254 10.16 -8.23 -4.20
CA VAL A 254 10.00 -7.78 -2.81
C VAL A 254 10.89 -6.57 -2.52
N GLY A 255 12.18 -6.65 -2.85
CA GLY A 255 13.13 -5.56 -2.61
C GLY A 255 12.73 -4.27 -3.33
N VAL A 256 12.31 -4.38 -4.59
CA VAL A 256 11.81 -3.25 -5.39
C VAL A 256 10.50 -2.72 -4.82
N HIS A 257 9.54 -3.59 -4.47
CA HIS A 257 8.27 -3.18 -3.88
C HIS A 257 8.47 -2.40 -2.57
N ASP A 258 9.40 -2.82 -1.71
CA ASP A 258 9.70 -2.15 -0.46
C ASP A 258 10.43 -0.81 -0.65
N ALA A 259 11.30 -0.72 -1.66
CA ALA A 259 11.98 0.52 -2.05
C ALA A 259 11.00 1.55 -2.64
N VAL A 260 10.16 1.13 -3.58
CA VAL A 260 9.12 1.94 -4.23
C VAL A 260 8.11 2.49 -3.22
N ARG A 261 7.89 1.83 -2.07
CA ARG A 261 7.04 2.37 -1.00
C ARG A 261 7.45 3.80 -0.57
N ARG A 262 8.70 4.18 -0.79
CA ARG A 262 9.26 5.50 -0.41
C ARG A 262 9.17 6.54 -1.52
N GLU A 263 8.94 6.12 -2.76
CA GLU A 263 9.00 6.97 -3.96
C GLU A 263 7.67 6.83 -4.70
N ASN A 264 6.87 7.90 -4.81
CA ASN A 264 5.52 7.91 -5.39
C ASN A 264 5.50 7.54 -6.91
N LEU A 265 5.80 6.29 -7.27
CA LEU A 265 5.87 5.77 -8.64
C LEU A 265 4.49 5.36 -9.17
N ARG A 266 4.29 5.38 -10.51
CA ARG A 266 2.99 5.35 -11.24
C ARG A 266 2.12 4.08 -11.07
N LEU A 267 0.88 4.15 -11.57
CA LEU A 267 -0.24 3.21 -11.39
C LEU A 267 -0.08 1.82 -12.02
N ASP A 268 0.30 1.75 -13.30
CA ASP A 268 0.38 0.53 -14.13
C ASP A 268 1.28 -0.55 -13.48
N PHE A 269 2.13 -0.09 -12.59
CA PHE A 269 3.13 -0.82 -11.87
C PHE A 269 2.58 -1.71 -10.74
N SER A 270 1.55 -1.23 -10.06
CA SER A 270 1.07 -1.89 -8.86
C SER A 270 0.23 -3.14 -9.18
N GLU A 271 -0.36 -3.21 -10.38
CA GLU A 271 -1.19 -4.34 -10.79
C GLU A 271 -0.37 -5.58 -11.15
N THR A 272 0.68 -5.45 -11.96
CA THR A 272 1.52 -6.58 -12.38
C THR A 272 2.19 -7.25 -11.18
N LEU A 273 2.73 -6.45 -10.25
CA LEU A 273 3.29 -6.98 -9.00
C LEU A 273 2.24 -7.66 -8.12
N ALA A 274 1.03 -7.12 -8.03
CA ALA A 274 -0.03 -7.76 -7.26
C ALA A 274 -0.37 -9.16 -7.77
N ARG A 275 -0.50 -9.30 -9.10
CA ARG A 275 -0.78 -10.60 -9.74
C ARG A 275 0.37 -11.59 -9.53
N PHE A 276 1.61 -11.13 -9.64
CA PHE A 276 2.79 -11.95 -9.37
C PHE A 276 2.87 -12.40 -7.91
N PHE A 277 2.75 -11.50 -6.94
CA PHE A 277 2.77 -11.87 -5.51
C PHE A 277 1.65 -12.84 -5.16
N HIS A 278 0.44 -12.64 -5.71
CA HIS A 278 -0.65 -13.57 -5.53
C HIS A 278 -0.31 -14.98 -6.05
N ARG A 279 0.28 -15.07 -7.26
CA ARG A 279 0.74 -16.34 -7.83
C ARG A 279 1.81 -17.02 -6.97
N MET A 280 2.71 -16.23 -6.38
CA MET A 280 3.74 -16.72 -5.46
C MET A 280 3.21 -17.05 -4.05
N GLY A 281 1.91 -16.90 -3.80
CA GLY A 281 1.30 -17.17 -2.49
C GLY A 281 1.44 -16.04 -1.46
N ASP A 282 2.02 -14.89 -1.83
CA ASP A 282 2.16 -13.73 -0.95
C ASP A 282 0.95 -12.78 -1.11
N ALA A 283 -0.18 -13.22 -0.57
CA ALA A 283 -1.43 -12.45 -0.63
C ALA A 283 -1.30 -11.09 0.09
N ARG A 284 -0.49 -10.98 1.15
CA ARG A 284 -0.31 -9.70 1.86
C ARG A 284 0.33 -8.65 0.97
N ARG A 285 1.44 -8.95 0.30
CA ARG A 285 2.09 -7.99 -0.62
C ARG A 285 1.26 -7.74 -1.88
N ALA A 286 0.48 -8.72 -2.33
CA ALA A 286 -0.51 -8.49 -3.39
C ALA A 286 -1.54 -7.42 -2.98
N GLY A 287 -2.05 -7.51 -1.73
CA GLY A 287 -2.92 -6.50 -1.15
C GLY A 287 -2.27 -5.12 -1.06
N GLU A 288 -1.04 -5.04 -0.56
CA GLU A 288 -0.28 -3.78 -0.44
C GLU A 288 -0.04 -3.11 -1.80
N ALA A 289 0.27 -3.89 -2.84
CA ALA A 289 0.42 -3.38 -4.18
C ALA A 289 -0.90 -2.78 -4.70
N ARG A 290 -2.02 -3.50 -4.58
CA ARG A 290 -3.36 -2.99 -4.96
C ARG A 290 -3.76 -1.74 -4.18
N GLN A 291 -3.44 -1.68 -2.88
CA GLN A 291 -3.69 -0.52 -2.03
C GLN A 291 -2.95 0.74 -2.51
N ARG A 292 -1.71 0.59 -3.00
CA ARG A 292 -0.94 1.69 -3.59
C ARG A 292 -1.53 2.15 -4.92
N ALA A 293 -1.93 1.21 -5.78
CA ALA A 293 -2.67 1.53 -7.01
C ALA A 293 -3.89 2.40 -6.69
N ALA A 294 -4.70 1.99 -5.71
CA ALA A 294 -5.86 2.76 -5.28
C ALA A 294 -5.51 4.16 -4.75
N THR A 295 -4.43 4.29 -3.99
CA THR A 295 -3.99 5.58 -3.42
C THR A 295 -3.60 6.56 -4.52
N MET A 296 -2.96 6.08 -5.58
CA MET A 296 -2.61 6.90 -6.73
C MET A 296 -3.83 7.33 -7.57
N GLU A 297 -4.77 6.41 -7.84
CA GLU A 297 -6.04 6.77 -8.51
C GLU A 297 -6.79 7.82 -7.68
N GLY A 298 -6.87 7.65 -6.37
CA GLY A 298 -7.48 8.63 -5.46
C GLY A 298 -6.80 10.00 -5.52
N ALA A 299 -5.47 10.06 -5.69
CA ALA A 299 -4.74 11.31 -5.88
C ALA A 299 -5.01 11.97 -7.25
N ILE A 300 -5.34 11.18 -8.29
CA ILE A 300 -5.82 11.74 -9.57
C ILE A 300 -7.24 12.28 -9.40
N ALA A 301 -8.16 11.51 -8.80
CA ALA A 301 -9.52 11.94 -8.50
C ALA A 301 -9.53 13.27 -7.73
N MET A 302 -8.69 13.40 -6.69
CA MET A 302 -8.55 14.65 -5.93
C MET A 302 -8.09 15.83 -6.78
N ARG A 303 -7.13 15.63 -7.69
CA ARG A 303 -6.71 16.67 -8.64
C ARG A 303 -7.83 17.05 -9.60
N THR A 304 -8.65 16.09 -10.03
CA THR A 304 -9.82 16.36 -10.87
C THR A 304 -10.88 17.17 -10.12
N ILE A 305 -11.14 16.88 -8.83
CA ILE A 305 -12.03 17.68 -7.97
C ILE A 305 -11.58 19.15 -7.93
N LEU A 306 -10.28 19.40 -7.73
CA LEU A 306 -9.73 20.76 -7.72
C LEU A 306 -9.90 21.46 -9.08
N ARG A 307 -9.80 20.73 -10.19
CA ARG A 307 -10.04 21.27 -11.54
C ARG A 307 -11.51 21.62 -11.75
N ILE A 308 -12.45 20.79 -11.28
CA ILE A 308 -13.90 21.07 -11.35
C ILE A 308 -14.24 22.34 -10.59
N ALA A 309 -13.65 22.52 -9.40
CA ALA A 309 -13.90 23.70 -8.57
C ALA A 309 -13.51 25.02 -9.26
N GLY A 310 -12.49 25.00 -10.12
CA GLY A 310 -12.04 26.15 -10.92
C GLY A 310 -12.59 26.20 -12.35
N ALA A 311 -13.44 25.25 -12.76
CA ALA A 311 -13.91 25.14 -14.15
C ALA A 311 -15.17 26.00 -14.40
N SER A 312 -15.23 26.59 -15.60
CA SER A 312 -16.46 27.19 -16.13
C SER A 312 -17.52 26.13 -16.43
N GLU A 313 -18.79 26.51 -16.42
CA GLU A 313 -19.93 25.59 -16.49
C GLU A 313 -19.88 24.61 -17.68
N GLY A 314 -19.44 25.08 -18.86
CA GLY A 314 -19.29 24.23 -20.05
C GLY A 314 -18.17 23.18 -19.99
N HIS A 315 -17.26 23.25 -19.00
CA HIS A 315 -16.17 22.28 -18.81
C HIS A 315 -16.38 21.37 -17.59
N ARG A 316 -17.46 21.56 -16.82
CA ARG A 316 -17.69 20.76 -15.60
C ARG A 316 -18.11 19.33 -15.91
N ALA A 317 -19.07 19.14 -16.82
CA ALA A 317 -19.60 17.81 -17.12
C ALA A 317 -18.52 16.79 -17.57
N PRO A 318 -17.60 17.12 -18.50
CA PRO A 318 -16.52 16.20 -18.85
C PRO A 318 -15.57 15.89 -17.68
N LEU A 319 -15.32 16.86 -16.80
CA LEU A 319 -14.47 16.66 -15.63
C LEU A 319 -15.16 15.83 -14.54
N GLU A 320 -16.49 15.93 -14.42
CA GLU A 320 -17.29 15.08 -13.53
C GLU A 320 -17.31 13.62 -14.01
N ASP A 321 -17.38 13.39 -15.32
CA ASP A 321 -17.23 12.05 -15.92
C ASP A 321 -15.83 11.49 -15.66
N ASP A 322 -14.77 12.28 -15.88
CA ASP A 322 -13.39 11.90 -15.56
C ASP A 322 -13.24 11.57 -14.07
N LEU A 323 -13.83 12.38 -13.17
CA LEU A 323 -13.82 12.12 -11.74
C LEU A 323 -14.49 10.78 -11.42
N ARG A 324 -15.65 10.49 -12.02
CA ARG A 324 -16.37 9.23 -11.84
C ARG A 324 -15.51 8.03 -12.26
N VAL A 325 -14.80 8.13 -13.38
CA VAL A 325 -13.87 7.07 -13.85
C VAL A 325 -12.76 6.81 -12.84
N HIS A 326 -12.12 7.85 -12.32
CA HIS A 326 -11.05 7.70 -11.32
C HIS A 326 -11.56 7.19 -9.97
N GLN A 327 -12.74 7.60 -9.54
CA GLN A 327 -13.40 7.08 -8.33
C GLN A 327 -13.68 5.58 -8.46
N ILE A 328 -14.25 5.14 -9.59
CA ILE A 328 -14.46 3.71 -9.87
C ILE A 328 -13.13 2.96 -9.94
N GLY A 329 -12.11 3.54 -10.57
CA GLY A 329 -10.76 2.97 -10.64
C GLY A 329 -10.15 2.74 -9.25
N ALA A 330 -10.17 3.75 -8.39
CA ALA A 330 -9.72 3.66 -7.01
C ALA A 330 -10.52 2.60 -6.23
N GLY A 331 -11.86 2.63 -6.34
CA GLY A 331 -12.76 1.66 -5.70
C GLY A 331 -12.44 0.21 -6.06
N LYS A 332 -12.22 -0.09 -7.35
CA LYS A 332 -11.84 -1.44 -7.82
C LYS A 332 -10.52 -1.92 -7.23
N GLN A 333 -9.49 -1.05 -7.21
CA GLN A 333 -8.20 -1.41 -6.65
C GLN A 333 -8.28 -1.66 -5.13
N ARG A 334 -9.06 -0.86 -4.39
CA ARG A 334 -9.35 -1.09 -2.95
C ARG A 334 -10.06 -2.42 -2.73
N GLN A 335 -11.05 -2.77 -3.55
CA GLN A 335 -11.77 -4.04 -3.46
C GLN A 335 -10.83 -5.24 -3.68
N LEU A 336 -9.93 -5.16 -4.67
CA LEU A 336 -8.92 -6.19 -4.91
C LEU A 336 -7.91 -6.27 -3.76
N ALA A 337 -7.51 -5.14 -3.17
CA ALA A 337 -6.67 -5.13 -1.97
C ALA A 337 -7.37 -5.85 -0.81
N ALA A 338 -8.65 -5.56 -0.58
CA ALA A 338 -9.46 -6.20 0.46
C ALA A 338 -9.52 -7.72 0.29
N PHE A 339 -9.77 -8.19 -0.93
CA PHE A 339 -9.75 -9.63 -1.27
C PHE A 339 -8.42 -10.28 -0.91
N HIS A 340 -7.30 -9.67 -1.28
CA HIS A 340 -5.98 -10.22 -0.98
C HIS A 340 -5.65 -10.21 0.51
N TYR A 341 -6.05 -9.17 1.25
CA TYR A 341 -5.91 -9.16 2.71
C TYR A 341 -6.79 -10.22 3.38
N ASP A 342 -7.96 -10.53 2.82
CA ASP A 342 -8.79 -11.63 3.31
C ASP A 342 -8.12 -12.99 3.08
N CYS A 343 -7.56 -13.23 1.88
CA CYS A 343 -6.76 -14.43 1.61
C CYS A 343 -5.53 -14.53 2.53
N ALA A 344 -4.97 -13.41 2.97
CA ALA A 344 -3.86 -13.35 3.91
C ALA A 344 -4.30 -13.50 5.39
N ALA A 345 -5.58 -13.80 5.66
CA ALA A 345 -6.19 -13.86 6.98
C ALA A 345 -5.99 -12.57 7.81
N GLN A 346 -6.09 -11.40 7.15
CA GLN A 346 -5.98 -10.07 7.77
C GLN A 346 -7.34 -9.33 7.75
N PRO A 347 -8.34 -9.79 8.53
CA PRO A 347 -9.72 -9.29 8.45
C PRO A 347 -9.85 -7.79 8.72
N ARG A 348 -8.99 -7.23 9.59
CA ARG A 348 -8.98 -5.78 9.88
C ARG A 348 -8.57 -4.96 8.66
N LEU A 349 -7.50 -5.37 7.97
CA LEU A 349 -7.07 -4.67 6.75
C LEU A 349 -8.08 -4.87 5.61
N ALA A 350 -8.61 -6.09 5.46
CA ALA A 350 -9.65 -6.37 4.47
C ALA A 350 -10.87 -5.46 4.68
N ALA A 351 -11.37 -5.34 5.91
CA ALA A 351 -12.48 -4.46 6.24
C ALA A 351 -12.18 -2.98 5.96
N GLN A 352 -10.99 -2.49 6.32
CA GLN A 352 -10.57 -1.11 6.04
C GLN A 352 -10.60 -0.81 4.54
N GLU A 353 -10.09 -1.73 3.72
CA GLU A 353 -10.08 -1.57 2.27
C GLU A 353 -11.48 -1.72 1.66
N TYR A 354 -12.34 -2.61 2.19
CA TYR A 354 -13.74 -2.68 1.79
C TYR A 354 -14.49 -1.37 2.10
N LEU A 355 -14.30 -0.77 3.28
CA LEU A 355 -14.90 0.54 3.63
C LEU A 355 -14.41 1.65 2.69
N ALA A 356 -13.11 1.71 2.44
CA ALA A 356 -12.53 2.69 1.52
C ALA A 356 -13.07 2.50 0.08
N SER A 357 -13.19 1.26 -0.38
CA SER A 357 -13.79 0.92 -1.67
C SER A 357 -15.25 1.37 -1.75
N ALA A 358 -16.04 1.05 -0.73
CA ALA A 358 -17.46 1.42 -0.64
C ALA A 358 -17.66 2.94 -0.76
N LYS A 359 -16.80 3.72 -0.10
CA LYS A 359 -16.83 5.19 -0.18
C LYS A 359 -16.62 5.69 -1.62
N HIS A 360 -15.59 5.19 -2.31
CA HIS A 360 -15.32 5.56 -3.70
C HIS A 360 -16.48 5.21 -4.65
N PHE A 361 -17.06 4.02 -4.51
CA PHE A 361 -18.23 3.63 -5.31
C PHE A 361 -19.47 4.46 -5.00
N ALA A 362 -19.71 4.79 -3.72
CA ALA A 362 -20.81 5.67 -3.33
C ALA A 362 -20.65 7.09 -3.91
N GLU A 363 -19.44 7.65 -3.86
CA GLU A 363 -19.10 8.95 -4.47
C GLU A 363 -19.25 8.94 -6.00
N ALA A 364 -19.07 7.79 -6.66
CA ALA A 364 -19.28 7.61 -8.09
C ALA A 364 -20.75 7.31 -8.49
N GLY A 365 -21.67 7.23 -7.51
CA GLY A 365 -23.09 6.89 -7.72
C GLY A 365 -23.40 5.40 -7.83
N GLU A 366 -22.42 4.51 -7.64
CA GLU A 366 -22.55 3.05 -7.74
C GLU A 366 -23.05 2.45 -6.41
N LEU A 367 -24.25 2.84 -5.97
CA LEU A 367 -24.78 2.55 -4.63
C LEU A 367 -24.94 1.06 -4.34
N ALA A 368 -25.35 0.25 -5.32
CA ALA A 368 -25.51 -1.19 -5.14
C ALA A 368 -24.16 -1.88 -4.83
N ILE A 369 -23.08 -1.47 -5.50
CA ILE A 369 -21.73 -1.98 -5.25
C ILE A 369 -21.24 -1.51 -3.88
N ALA A 370 -21.44 -0.22 -3.56
CA ALA A 370 -21.09 0.34 -2.27
C ALA A 370 -21.79 -0.39 -1.10
N ALA A 371 -23.07 -0.71 -1.24
CA ALA A 371 -23.84 -1.43 -0.22
C ALA A 371 -23.23 -2.81 0.08
N CYS A 372 -22.91 -3.59 -0.97
CA CYS A 372 -22.26 -4.89 -0.83
C CYS A 372 -20.88 -4.81 -0.16
N LEU A 373 -20.11 -3.75 -0.44
CA LEU A 373 -18.78 -3.54 0.14
C LEU A 373 -18.86 -3.10 1.62
N TYR A 374 -19.80 -2.21 1.96
CA TYR A 374 -20.09 -1.89 3.36
C TYR A 374 -20.56 -3.12 4.14
N ALA A 375 -21.41 -3.94 3.54
CA ALA A 375 -21.85 -5.20 4.14
C ALA A 375 -20.69 -6.18 4.36
N SER A 376 -19.82 -6.34 3.36
CA SER A 376 -18.61 -7.18 3.48
C SER A 376 -17.68 -6.67 4.58
N ALA A 377 -17.49 -5.36 4.70
CA ALA A 377 -16.74 -4.77 5.79
C ALA A 377 -17.39 -5.04 7.15
N ALA A 378 -18.70 -4.84 7.28
CA ALA A 378 -19.44 -5.07 8.53
C ALA A 378 -19.28 -6.51 9.01
N GLU A 379 -19.40 -7.48 8.10
CA GLU A 379 -19.22 -8.90 8.41
C GLU A 379 -17.81 -9.20 8.94
N LYS A 380 -16.78 -8.72 8.24
CA LYS A 380 -15.39 -8.93 8.66
C LYS A 380 -15.11 -8.26 10.00
N LEU A 381 -15.64 -7.06 10.23
CA LEU A 381 -15.51 -6.35 11.50
C LEU A 381 -16.25 -7.07 12.63
N ALA A 382 -17.42 -7.66 12.38
CA ALA A 382 -18.17 -8.39 13.41
C ALA A 382 -17.41 -9.61 13.97
N GLN A 383 -16.49 -10.16 13.20
CA GLN A 383 -15.63 -11.25 13.65
C GLN A 383 -14.52 -10.80 14.62
N ILE A 384 -14.16 -9.51 14.65
CA ILE A 384 -12.95 -9.04 15.38
C ILE A 384 -13.13 -7.76 16.20
N GLU A 385 -14.10 -6.90 15.90
CA GLU A 385 -14.30 -5.58 16.51
C GLU A 385 -15.54 -5.52 17.41
N SER A 386 -15.75 -4.37 18.05
CA SER A 386 -16.96 -4.09 18.85
C SER A 386 -18.16 -3.70 17.98
N PHE A 387 -19.35 -3.78 18.57
CA PHE A 387 -20.60 -3.34 17.93
C PHE A 387 -20.53 -1.90 17.39
N ALA A 388 -19.91 -0.97 18.09
CA ALA A 388 -19.83 0.43 17.66
C ALA A 388 -19.14 0.59 16.29
N VAL A 389 -18.07 -0.17 16.05
CA VAL A 389 -17.34 -0.15 14.78
C VAL A 389 -18.15 -0.81 13.67
N VAL A 390 -18.79 -1.96 13.98
CA VAL A 390 -19.65 -2.68 13.03
C VAL A 390 -20.87 -1.85 12.64
N LYS A 391 -21.49 -1.16 13.61
CA LYS A 391 -22.63 -0.26 13.38
C LYS A 391 -22.30 0.80 12.33
N HIS A 392 -21.10 1.39 12.35
CA HIS A 392 -20.72 2.39 11.35
C HIS A 392 -20.72 1.81 9.93
N ALA A 393 -20.24 0.57 9.75
CA ALA A 393 -20.28 -0.11 8.46
C ALA A 393 -21.72 -0.48 8.05
N LEU A 394 -22.53 -0.97 8.98
CA LEU A 394 -23.96 -1.25 8.75
C LEU A 394 -24.77 0.01 8.40
N ASP A 395 -24.48 1.15 9.03
CA ASP A 395 -25.09 2.45 8.70
C ASP A 395 -24.76 2.83 7.25
N GLY A 396 -23.53 2.55 6.79
CA GLY A 396 -23.12 2.71 5.39
C GLY A 396 -23.93 1.80 4.45
N ALA A 397 -24.04 0.52 4.78
CA ALA A 397 -24.79 -0.46 4.00
C ALA A 397 -26.27 -0.08 3.91
N ALA A 398 -26.92 0.25 5.03
CA ALA A 398 -28.32 0.66 5.08
C ALA A 398 -28.60 1.90 4.23
N ARG A 399 -27.73 2.92 4.28
CA ARG A 399 -27.85 4.11 3.43
C ARG A 399 -27.74 3.77 1.95
N SER A 400 -26.85 2.86 1.57
CA SER A 400 -26.61 2.50 0.17
C SER A 400 -27.63 1.51 -0.40
N TYR A 401 -28.18 0.59 0.41
CA TYR A 401 -29.29 -0.28 0.00
C TYR A 401 -30.60 0.50 -0.18
N GLY A 402 -30.79 1.59 0.57
CA GLY A 402 -31.98 2.44 0.46
C GLY A 402 -33.24 1.69 0.88
N VAL A 403 -34.12 1.39 -0.06
CA VAL A 403 -35.39 0.68 0.19
C VAL A 403 -35.24 -0.85 0.21
N ASP A 404 -34.12 -1.39 -0.25
CA ASP A 404 -33.89 -2.83 -0.33
C ASP A 404 -33.60 -3.43 1.06
N HIS A 405 -34.62 -4.04 1.65
CA HIS A 405 -34.56 -4.54 3.03
C HIS A 405 -33.99 -5.96 3.16
N ASP A 406 -34.03 -6.78 2.11
CA ASP A 406 -33.65 -8.20 2.20
C ASP A 406 -32.14 -8.40 2.42
N PRO A 407 -31.25 -7.76 1.65
CA PRO A 407 -29.82 -7.80 1.90
C PRO A 407 -29.47 -7.21 3.27
N LEU A 408 -30.17 -6.15 3.68
CA LEU A 408 -29.95 -5.49 4.97
C LEU A 408 -30.27 -6.41 6.16
N CYS A 409 -31.43 -7.08 6.13
CA CYS A 409 -31.79 -8.09 7.13
C CYS A 409 -30.75 -9.23 7.18
N ARG A 410 -30.32 -9.70 6.00
CA ARG A 410 -29.33 -10.78 5.89
C ARG A 410 -27.99 -10.40 6.49
N ILE A 411 -27.46 -9.22 6.19
CA ILE A 411 -26.17 -8.80 6.74
C ILE A 411 -26.24 -8.54 8.24
N CYS A 412 -27.33 -7.92 8.72
CA CYS A 412 -27.51 -7.72 10.16
C CYS A 412 -27.55 -9.06 10.90
N ARG A 413 -28.23 -10.08 10.35
CA ARG A 413 -28.25 -11.43 10.93
C ARG A 413 -26.85 -12.06 10.95
N ARG A 414 -26.08 -11.98 9.87
CA ARG A 414 -24.70 -12.51 9.83
C ARG A 414 -23.78 -11.82 10.83
N CYS A 415 -23.93 -10.50 11.02
CA CYS A 415 -23.18 -9.76 12.03
C CYS A 415 -23.60 -10.20 13.45
N ALA A 416 -24.90 -10.39 13.69
CA ALA A 416 -25.43 -10.88 14.95
C ALA A 416 -24.90 -12.30 15.26
N GLU A 417 -24.92 -13.21 14.29
CA GLU A 417 -24.35 -14.56 14.39
C GLU A 417 -22.84 -14.53 14.67
N ALA A 418 -22.09 -13.60 14.06
CA ALA A 418 -20.66 -13.43 14.32
C ALA A 418 -20.38 -12.94 15.75
N PHE A 419 -21.22 -12.05 16.30
CA PHE A 419 -21.16 -11.67 17.71
C PHE A 419 -21.53 -12.83 18.64
N ALA A 420 -22.58 -13.60 18.30
CA ALA A 420 -23.00 -14.79 19.02
C ALA A 420 -21.87 -15.83 19.11
N ALA A 421 -21.19 -16.09 17.99
CA ALA A 421 -20.05 -17.01 17.91
C ALA A 421 -18.88 -16.59 18.81
N ARG A 422 -18.80 -15.31 19.19
CA ARG A 422 -17.81 -14.75 20.11
C ARG A 422 -18.31 -14.66 21.56
N GLY A 423 -19.53 -15.10 21.84
CA GLY A 423 -20.17 -15.00 23.16
C GLY A 423 -20.67 -13.59 23.51
N LEU A 424 -20.79 -12.69 22.52
CA LEU A 424 -21.16 -11.28 22.72
C LEU A 424 -22.67 -11.10 22.51
N ALA A 425 -23.47 -11.67 23.39
CA ALA A 425 -24.92 -11.74 23.23
C ALA A 425 -25.64 -10.38 23.36
N HIS A 426 -25.05 -9.40 24.05
CA HIS A 426 -25.60 -8.04 24.06
C HIS A 426 -25.33 -7.32 22.73
N SER A 427 -24.12 -7.44 22.16
CA SER A 427 -23.83 -6.99 20.79
C SER A 427 -24.71 -7.68 19.73
N GLU A 428 -25.02 -8.96 19.89
CA GLU A 428 -25.97 -9.69 19.04
C GLU A 428 -27.36 -9.06 19.11
N ALA A 429 -27.89 -8.86 20.32
CA ALA A 429 -29.18 -8.23 20.53
C ALA A 429 -29.24 -6.80 19.95
N MET A 430 -28.22 -6.00 20.19
CA MET A 430 -28.10 -4.65 19.64
C MET A 430 -28.09 -4.62 18.11
N THR A 431 -27.45 -5.61 17.48
CA THR A 431 -27.46 -5.74 16.02
C THR A 431 -28.86 -6.00 15.48
N HIS A 432 -29.66 -6.81 16.17
CA HIS A 432 -31.07 -7.00 15.82
C HIS A 432 -31.94 -5.78 16.09
N GLN A 433 -31.72 -5.05 17.20
CA GLN A 433 -32.40 -3.78 17.45
C GLN A 433 -32.09 -2.74 16.37
N LEU A 434 -30.83 -2.68 15.94
CA LEU A 434 -30.38 -1.80 14.86
C LEU A 434 -31.06 -2.15 13.53
N ALA A 435 -31.16 -3.44 13.19
CA ALA A 435 -31.88 -3.90 12.01
C ALA A 435 -33.35 -3.47 12.03
N ALA A 436 -34.04 -3.67 13.17
CA ALA A 436 -35.42 -3.23 13.35
C ALA A 436 -35.57 -1.71 13.19
N ALA A 437 -34.61 -0.92 13.71
CA ALA A 437 -34.61 0.53 13.56
C ALA A 437 -34.45 0.97 12.10
N TYR A 438 -33.60 0.31 11.31
CA TYR A 438 -33.50 0.59 9.88
C TYR A 438 -34.79 0.27 9.13
N LEU A 439 -35.39 -0.90 9.37
CA LEU A 439 -36.65 -1.31 8.72
C LEU A 439 -37.79 -0.33 9.04
N ARG A 440 -37.89 0.09 10.30
CA ARG A 440 -38.84 1.12 10.73
C ARG A 440 -38.61 2.45 10.01
N ALA A 441 -37.36 2.87 9.86
CA ALA A 441 -37.03 4.10 9.14
C ALA A 441 -37.39 4.03 7.65
N ILE A 442 -37.18 2.87 7.00
CA ILE A 442 -37.62 2.64 5.61
C ILE A 442 -39.15 2.74 5.52
N ARG A 443 -39.87 2.07 6.42
CA ARG A 443 -41.33 2.08 6.49
C ARG A 443 -41.92 3.49 6.65
N HIS A 444 -41.33 4.30 7.54
CA HIS A 444 -41.76 5.69 7.73
C HIS A 444 -41.55 6.57 6.49
N ARG A 445 -40.54 6.30 5.67
CA ARG A 445 -40.23 7.13 4.49
C ARG A 445 -40.96 6.69 3.23
N HIS A 446 -41.23 5.40 3.07
CA HIS A 446 -41.70 4.82 1.81
C HIS A 446 -43.09 4.18 1.89
N GLY A 447 -43.75 4.28 3.05
CA GLY A 447 -45.09 3.73 3.28
C GLY A 447 -45.06 2.43 4.08
N ASP A 448 -46.19 2.14 4.71
CA ASP A 448 -46.35 0.95 5.54
C ASP A 448 -46.42 -0.31 4.67
N SER A 449 -45.67 -1.35 5.06
CA SER A 449 -45.62 -2.63 4.34
C SER A 449 -45.62 -3.75 5.37
N ASP A 450 -46.60 -4.66 5.27
CA ASP A 450 -46.75 -5.81 6.17
C ASP A 450 -45.48 -6.68 6.20
N VAL A 451 -44.75 -6.75 5.08
CA VAL A 451 -43.48 -7.47 4.97
C VAL A 451 -42.39 -6.81 5.82
N LEU A 452 -42.26 -5.48 5.74
CA LEU A 452 -41.33 -4.71 6.57
C LEU A 452 -41.69 -4.81 8.06
N ALA A 453 -42.98 -4.73 8.38
CA ALA A 453 -43.47 -4.90 9.75
C ALA A 453 -43.18 -6.32 10.29
N GLY A 454 -43.34 -7.35 9.45
CA GLY A 454 -42.99 -8.73 9.79
C GLY A 454 -41.50 -8.90 10.07
N HIS A 455 -40.63 -8.38 9.19
CA HIS A 455 -39.17 -8.44 9.42
C HIS A 455 -38.73 -7.65 10.65
N GLU A 456 -39.32 -6.47 10.89
CA GLU A 456 -39.08 -5.69 12.10
C GLU A 456 -39.45 -6.48 13.36
N ALA A 457 -40.64 -7.10 13.38
CA ALA A 457 -41.11 -7.89 14.51
C ALA A 457 -40.20 -9.11 14.79
N VAL A 458 -39.71 -9.78 13.75
CA VAL A 458 -38.75 -10.89 13.89
C VAL A 458 -37.46 -10.41 14.55
N HIS A 459 -36.90 -9.30 14.08
CA HIS A 459 -35.67 -8.75 14.65
C HIS A 459 -35.87 -8.28 16.11
N LEU A 460 -36.99 -7.64 16.44
CA LEU A 460 -37.31 -7.25 17.81
C LEU A 460 -37.48 -8.47 18.73
N SER A 461 -38.15 -9.52 18.25
CA SER A 461 -38.32 -10.78 18.99
C SER A 461 -36.97 -11.45 19.29
N LEU A 462 -36.08 -11.52 18.29
CA LEU A 462 -34.73 -12.05 18.47
C LEU A 462 -33.92 -11.21 19.46
N ALA A 463 -33.92 -9.88 19.30
CA ALA A 463 -33.24 -8.99 20.24
C ALA A 463 -33.72 -9.21 21.68
N GLN A 464 -35.04 -9.29 21.88
CA GLN A 464 -35.64 -9.51 23.19
C GLN A 464 -35.20 -10.86 23.78
N ARG A 465 -35.21 -11.93 22.98
CA ARG A 465 -34.79 -13.27 23.41
C ARG A 465 -33.35 -13.28 23.91
N TYR A 466 -32.43 -12.59 23.24
CA TYR A 466 -31.03 -12.54 23.64
C TYR A 466 -30.79 -11.67 24.88
N LEU A 467 -31.53 -10.58 25.03
CA LEU A 467 -31.51 -9.77 26.26
C LEU A 467 -32.06 -10.54 27.46
N ASP A 468 -33.17 -11.26 27.29
CA ASP A 468 -33.76 -12.07 28.35
C ASP A 468 -32.85 -13.24 28.76
N ALA A 469 -32.06 -13.79 27.84
CA ALA A 469 -31.11 -14.86 28.12
C ALA A 469 -29.86 -14.40 28.90
N THR A 470 -29.42 -13.15 28.70
CA THR A 470 -28.18 -12.63 29.32
C THR A 470 -28.42 -11.90 30.63
N ALA A 471 -29.52 -11.16 30.75
CA ALA A 471 -29.82 -10.41 31.97
C ALA A 471 -31.31 -10.01 32.05
N PRO A 472 -32.20 -10.87 32.57
CA PRO A 472 -33.65 -10.60 32.62
C PRO A 472 -34.04 -9.36 33.45
N ARG A 473 -33.15 -8.83 34.30
CA ARG A 473 -33.33 -7.59 35.08
C ARG A 473 -32.80 -6.33 34.41
N MET A 474 -32.02 -6.44 33.33
CA MET A 474 -31.32 -5.33 32.68
C MET A 474 -32.04 -4.85 31.40
N ARG A 475 -33.37 -4.68 31.51
CA ARG A 475 -34.24 -4.55 30.33
C ARG A 475 -34.09 -3.23 29.58
N GLN A 476 -33.79 -2.11 30.25
CA GLN A 476 -33.62 -0.80 29.61
C GLN A 476 -32.79 0.11 30.52
N GLY A 477 -31.57 0.45 30.09
CA GLY A 477 -30.69 1.38 30.78
C GLY A 477 -29.57 1.85 29.86
N ALA A 478 -29.01 3.03 30.11
CA ALA A 478 -27.79 3.45 29.43
C ALA A 478 -26.67 2.44 29.74
N THR A 479 -25.74 2.23 28.81
CA THR A 479 -24.63 1.26 28.97
C THR A 479 -23.94 1.31 30.34
N PRO A 480 -23.67 2.48 30.95
CA PRO A 480 -23.07 2.51 32.28
C PRO A 480 -23.96 1.93 33.39
N ALA A 481 -25.28 2.10 33.31
CA ALA A 481 -26.22 1.51 34.27
C ALA A 481 -26.27 -0.03 34.14
N LEU A 482 -26.16 -0.54 32.91
CA LEU A 482 -26.10 -1.98 32.63
C LEU A 482 -24.78 -2.59 33.13
N ILE A 483 -23.65 -1.89 32.94
CA ILE A 483 -22.35 -2.31 33.48
C ILE A 483 -22.43 -2.41 35.00
N ARG A 484 -23.01 -1.41 35.67
CA ARG A 484 -23.22 -1.42 37.12
C ARG A 484 -24.07 -2.60 37.59
N ALA A 485 -25.18 -2.87 36.91
CA ALA A 485 -26.01 -4.03 37.21
C ALA A 485 -25.27 -5.37 37.00
N ALA A 486 -24.43 -5.47 35.98
CA ALA A 486 -23.61 -6.66 35.73
C ALA A 486 -22.52 -6.84 36.81
N ILE A 487 -21.86 -5.77 37.23
CA ILE A 487 -20.91 -5.79 38.36
C ILE A 487 -21.63 -6.24 39.62
N ALA A 488 -22.80 -5.68 39.93
CA ALA A 488 -23.61 -6.05 41.09
C ALA A 488 -23.93 -7.54 41.12
N GLN A 489 -24.31 -8.08 39.97
CA GLN A 489 -24.69 -9.49 39.82
C GLN A 489 -23.52 -10.45 40.07
N HIS A 490 -22.29 -10.03 39.76
CA HIS A 490 -21.08 -10.86 39.84
C HIS A 490 -20.12 -10.41 40.95
N LEU A 491 -20.57 -9.58 41.89
CA LEU A 491 -19.68 -8.90 42.85
C LEU A 491 -18.85 -9.89 43.69
N ASP A 492 -19.46 -10.97 44.16
CA ASP A 492 -18.80 -12.01 44.95
C ASP A 492 -17.69 -12.73 44.15
N GLU A 493 -17.97 -13.02 42.88
CA GLU A 493 -17.05 -13.71 41.98
C GLU A 493 -15.90 -12.79 41.56
N LEU A 494 -16.21 -11.53 41.22
CA LEU A 494 -15.25 -10.48 40.85
C LEU A 494 -14.26 -10.21 42.00
N SER A 495 -14.75 -10.19 43.24
CA SER A 495 -13.96 -9.91 44.45
C SER A 495 -13.22 -11.14 44.98
N SER A 496 -13.45 -12.32 44.41
CA SER A 496 -12.76 -13.55 44.81
C SER A 496 -11.30 -13.56 44.36
N ALA A 497 -10.46 -14.34 45.04
CA ALA A 497 -9.06 -14.55 44.64
C ALA A 497 -8.91 -15.11 43.21
N ASP A 498 -9.95 -15.80 42.74
CA ASP A 498 -10.02 -16.46 41.45
C ASP A 498 -10.58 -15.55 40.32
N GLY A 499 -11.25 -14.46 40.68
CA GLY A 499 -11.96 -13.56 39.76
C GLY A 499 -13.16 -14.22 39.06
N LEU A 500 -13.93 -13.40 38.34
CA LEU A 500 -15.00 -13.86 37.46
C LEU A 500 -14.40 -14.62 36.28
N LYS A 501 -14.52 -15.96 36.30
CA LYS A 501 -14.00 -16.87 35.27
C LYS A 501 -14.97 -17.00 34.11
N LEU A 502 -14.66 -16.33 33.00
CA LEU A 502 -15.44 -16.37 31.76
C LEU A 502 -14.81 -17.35 30.78
N LYS A 503 -15.55 -17.73 29.73
CA LYS A 503 -15.00 -18.60 28.67
C LYS A 503 -13.77 -18.01 27.97
N THR A 504 -13.71 -16.69 27.82
CA THR A 504 -12.73 -15.98 26.98
C THR A 504 -11.75 -15.10 27.76
N CYS A 505 -12.00 -14.87 29.06
CA CYS A 505 -11.16 -14.05 29.92
C CYS A 505 -11.40 -14.32 31.42
N VAL A 506 -10.63 -13.66 32.27
CA VAL A 506 -10.90 -13.57 33.72
C VAL A 506 -10.96 -12.10 34.10
N ILE A 507 -11.95 -11.70 34.89
CA ILE A 507 -12.10 -10.32 35.37
C ILE A 507 -11.96 -10.30 36.89
N HIS A 508 -11.05 -9.47 37.40
CA HIS A 508 -10.87 -9.27 38.83
C HIS A 508 -11.36 -7.89 39.27
N PHE A 509 -11.77 -7.82 40.52
CA PHE A 509 -11.94 -6.58 41.26
C PHE A 509 -11.14 -6.70 42.56
N ASP A 510 -9.96 -6.05 42.60
CA ASP A 510 -9.13 -5.97 43.80
C ASP A 510 -9.18 -4.54 44.35
N GLY A 511 -9.66 -4.39 45.60
CA GLY A 511 -9.68 -3.12 46.32
C GLY A 511 -8.31 -2.47 46.51
N ARG A 512 -7.21 -3.21 46.30
CA ARG A 512 -5.84 -2.68 46.37
C ARG A 512 -5.39 -1.96 45.09
N SER A 513 -6.08 -2.17 43.97
CA SER A 513 -5.71 -1.61 42.66
C SER A 513 -6.42 -0.30 42.36
N ASP A 514 -7.62 -0.11 42.91
CA ASP A 514 -8.37 1.14 42.89
C ASP A 514 -8.66 1.60 44.33
N PRO A 515 -7.68 2.26 44.99
CA PRO A 515 -7.85 2.75 46.36
C PRO A 515 -8.89 3.87 46.48
N PHE A 516 -9.43 4.39 45.37
CA PHE A 516 -10.49 5.41 45.37
C PHE A 516 -11.88 4.78 45.32
N SER A 517 -12.05 3.69 44.57
CA SER A 517 -13.34 3.00 44.43
C SER A 517 -13.68 2.07 45.60
N PHE A 518 -12.68 1.60 46.37
CA PHE A 518 -12.91 0.71 47.52
C PHE A 518 -13.51 1.44 48.75
N ASP A 519 -13.20 2.73 48.93
CA ASP A 519 -13.80 3.55 49.99
C ASP A 519 -15.26 3.90 49.65
N GLU A 520 -15.59 4.21 48.39
CA GLU A 520 -16.99 4.44 47.94
C GLU A 520 -17.87 3.17 48.02
N PHE A 521 -17.28 1.97 47.94
CA PHE A 521 -18.00 0.70 48.07
C PHE A 521 -18.29 0.29 49.53
N ASN A 522 -17.49 0.75 50.49
CA ASN A 522 -17.59 0.32 51.89
C ASN A 522 -18.22 1.35 52.84
N GLU A 523 -18.31 2.63 52.46
CA GLU A 523 -18.78 3.69 53.38
C GLU A 523 -20.31 3.85 53.46
N PHE A 524 -21.09 3.17 52.61
CA PHE A 524 -22.55 3.18 52.63
C PHE A 524 -23.15 1.80 52.93
N GLY A 525 -22.84 1.29 54.12
CA GLY A 525 -23.66 0.27 54.76
C GLY A 525 -25.10 0.78 54.90
N GLU A 526 -26.04 -0.04 54.46
CA GLU A 526 -27.50 0.16 54.48
C GLU A 526 -28.05 1.17 53.43
N PHE A 527 -28.58 0.60 52.34
CA PHE A 527 -29.44 1.25 51.35
C PHE A 527 -28.88 2.46 50.59
N ASN A 528 -27.94 2.22 49.65
CA ASN A 528 -27.86 2.92 48.35
C ASN A 528 -26.81 2.26 47.43
N GLU A 529 -26.96 0.97 47.13
CA GLU A 529 -25.99 0.19 46.37
C GLU A 529 -25.67 0.70 44.95
N PHE A 530 -26.48 1.60 44.36
CA PHE A 530 -26.22 2.23 43.05
C PHE A 530 -26.91 3.61 42.94
N GLY A 531 -26.78 4.44 43.97
CA GLY A 531 -27.38 5.79 44.00
C GLY A 531 -26.75 6.78 43.00
N GLU A 532 -27.32 7.99 42.91
CA GLU A 532 -26.96 9.09 41.99
C GLU A 532 -25.48 9.55 42.03
N HIS A 533 -24.68 9.04 42.97
CA HIS A 533 -23.30 9.46 43.22
C HIS A 533 -22.22 8.40 42.95
N ALA A 534 -22.56 7.18 42.51
CA ALA A 534 -21.55 6.19 42.11
C ALA A 534 -20.78 6.66 40.84
N PRO A 535 -19.47 6.35 40.70
CA PRO A 535 -18.67 6.77 39.56
C PRO A 535 -19.35 6.36 38.25
N LEU A 536 -19.53 7.34 37.37
CA LEU A 536 -20.49 7.25 36.27
C LEU A 536 -20.11 6.21 35.21
N GLU A 537 -18.83 5.82 35.11
CA GLU A 537 -18.30 5.00 34.02
C GLU A 537 -17.23 4.01 34.51
N TRP A 538 -17.63 2.73 34.57
CA TRP A 538 -16.77 1.59 34.86
C TRP A 538 -16.24 0.97 33.57
N LEU A 539 -15.00 0.49 33.60
CA LEU A 539 -14.30 -0.08 32.45
C LEU A 539 -13.29 -1.14 32.89
N LEU A 540 -12.73 -1.87 31.93
CA LEU A 540 -11.82 -2.99 32.15
C LEU A 540 -10.41 -2.64 31.69
N LEU A 541 -9.42 -2.77 32.56
CA LEU A 541 -7.99 -2.64 32.25
C LEU A 541 -7.39 -4.02 31.97
N LEU A 542 -6.68 -4.18 30.85
CA LEU A 542 -5.92 -5.38 30.54
C LEU A 542 -4.73 -5.51 31.50
N ARG A 543 -4.79 -6.54 32.37
CA ARG A 543 -3.75 -6.89 33.34
C ARG A 543 -2.67 -7.79 32.74
N GLY A 544 -3.04 -8.65 31.81
CA GLY A 544 -2.12 -9.61 31.20
C GLY A 544 -2.83 -10.74 30.47
N HIS A 545 -2.09 -11.82 30.18
CA HIS A 545 -2.62 -13.02 29.53
C HIS A 545 -2.48 -14.21 30.49
N GLY A 546 -3.60 -14.80 30.87
CA GLY A 546 -3.68 -15.99 31.70
C GLY A 546 -3.32 -17.26 30.93
N LYS A 547 -2.76 -18.25 31.63
CA LYS A 547 -2.26 -19.50 31.02
C LYS A 547 -3.36 -20.38 30.38
N THR A 548 -4.63 -20.21 30.78
CA THR A 548 -5.72 -21.15 30.46
C THR A 548 -7.02 -20.51 29.96
N THR A 549 -7.17 -19.19 30.04
CA THR A 549 -8.44 -18.47 29.82
C THR A 549 -8.30 -17.21 28.96
N GLY A 550 -7.13 -16.96 28.34
CA GLY A 550 -6.93 -15.78 27.49
C GLY A 550 -6.60 -14.53 28.31
N ASN A 551 -7.23 -13.39 28.03
CA ASN A 551 -6.90 -12.12 28.67
C ASN A 551 -7.36 -12.07 30.13
N VAL A 552 -6.59 -11.40 30.98
CA VAL A 552 -6.96 -11.09 32.37
C VAL A 552 -7.23 -9.59 32.45
N TYR A 553 -8.41 -9.22 32.92
CA TYR A 553 -8.84 -7.85 33.08
C TYR A 553 -9.03 -7.50 34.55
N GLU A 554 -9.00 -6.20 34.82
CA GLU A 554 -9.23 -5.61 36.12
C GLU A 554 -10.28 -4.51 35.99
N LEU A 555 -11.27 -4.54 36.87
CA LEU A 555 -12.35 -3.57 36.89
C LEU A 555 -11.87 -2.25 37.51
N ILE A 556 -12.02 -1.15 36.79
CA ILE A 556 -11.60 0.19 37.22
C ILE A 556 -12.59 1.27 36.76
N THR A 557 -12.40 2.52 37.19
CA THR A 557 -13.21 3.67 36.77
C THR A 557 -12.52 4.55 35.72
N GLU A 558 -13.30 5.37 35.02
CA GLU A 558 -12.78 6.38 34.08
C GLU A 558 -11.88 7.44 34.77
N GLY A 559 -12.14 7.72 36.05
CA GLY A 559 -11.24 8.56 36.87
C GLY A 559 -9.84 7.94 36.97
N SER A 560 -9.78 6.65 37.31
CA SER A 560 -8.53 5.87 37.41
C SER A 560 -7.80 5.79 36.07
N ARG A 561 -8.52 5.57 34.95
CA ARG A 561 -7.93 5.62 33.60
C ARG A 561 -7.24 6.95 33.30
N ARG A 562 -7.89 8.09 33.55
CA ARG A 562 -7.31 9.42 33.30
C ARG A 562 -6.05 9.65 34.12
N GLN A 563 -6.04 9.22 35.38
CA GLN A 563 -4.87 9.33 36.25
C GLN A 563 -3.72 8.42 35.79
N LEU A 564 -4.01 7.18 35.41
CA LEU A 564 -3.02 6.23 34.91
C LEU A 564 -2.37 6.73 33.62
N LEU A 565 -3.16 7.22 32.66
CA LEU A 565 -2.66 7.80 31.41
C LEU A 565 -1.88 9.10 31.64
N GLY A 566 -2.30 9.93 32.60
CA GLY A 566 -1.63 11.19 32.95
C GLY A 566 -0.30 11.01 33.70
N SER A 567 -0.18 9.96 34.53
CA SER A 567 1.01 9.74 35.37
C SER A 567 2.22 9.17 34.62
N ARG A 568 2.01 8.56 33.44
CA ARG A 568 3.02 7.78 32.67
C ARG A 568 3.78 6.73 33.48
N ARG A 569 3.28 6.35 34.68
CA ARG A 569 3.89 5.33 35.53
C ARG A 569 3.61 3.94 34.94
N ARG A 570 4.53 2.98 35.18
CA ARG A 570 4.29 1.57 34.86
C ARG A 570 3.28 1.00 35.85
N HIS A 571 2.29 0.24 35.36
CA HIS A 571 1.34 -0.47 36.20
C HIS A 571 2.05 -1.61 36.96
N PRO A 572 1.59 -2.02 38.16
CA PRO A 572 2.14 -3.17 38.87
C PRO A 572 2.13 -4.48 38.06
N TYR A 573 1.25 -4.58 37.06
CA TYR A 573 1.00 -5.82 36.32
C TYR A 573 1.50 -5.81 34.86
N LEU A 574 1.91 -4.66 34.32
CA LEU A 574 2.41 -4.55 32.95
C LEU A 574 3.86 -4.08 32.94
N ASP A 575 4.72 -4.82 32.23
CA ASP A 575 6.15 -4.48 32.06
C ASP A 575 6.39 -3.23 31.17
N ARG A 576 5.31 -2.64 30.63
CA ARG A 576 5.30 -1.44 29.80
C ARG A 576 4.40 -0.35 30.39
N ALA A 577 4.57 0.88 29.89
CA ALA A 577 3.65 1.96 30.22
C ALA A 577 2.23 1.64 29.71
N ILE A 578 1.22 2.03 30.51
CA ILE A 578 -0.18 1.89 30.13
C ILE A 578 -0.47 2.82 28.93
N ALA A 579 -1.15 2.27 27.93
CA ALA A 579 -1.65 2.97 26.76
C ALA A 579 -3.18 3.00 26.76
N SER A 580 -3.78 3.91 26.00
CA SER A 580 -5.25 3.98 25.86
C SER A 580 -5.87 2.70 25.32
N THR A 581 -5.10 1.91 24.57
CA THR A 581 -5.52 0.61 24.01
C THR A 581 -5.61 -0.51 25.03
N ASP A 582 -5.14 -0.29 26.26
CA ASP A 582 -5.17 -1.29 27.34
C ASP A 582 -6.51 -1.29 28.08
N PHE A 583 -7.41 -0.35 27.75
CA PHE A 583 -8.72 -0.21 28.36
C PHE A 583 -9.83 -0.69 27.42
N VAL A 584 -10.82 -1.38 27.98
CA VAL A 584 -12.06 -1.77 27.30
C VAL A 584 -13.21 -1.10 28.04
N ASP A 585 -13.96 -0.24 27.35
CA ASP A 585 -15.04 0.56 27.92
C ASP A 585 -16.39 0.30 27.20
N GLY A 586 -17.45 0.91 27.75
CA GLY A 586 -18.77 0.92 27.14
C GLY A 586 -19.32 -0.48 26.84
N LEU A 587 -19.86 -0.65 25.62
CA LEU A 587 -20.57 -1.88 25.26
C LEU A 587 -19.67 -3.12 25.28
N ALA A 588 -18.39 -2.96 24.92
CA ALA A 588 -17.45 -4.06 24.92
C ALA A 588 -17.13 -4.54 26.34
N ALA A 589 -17.07 -3.62 27.31
CA ALA A 589 -16.94 -3.98 28.72
C ALA A 589 -18.20 -4.71 29.22
N LEU A 590 -19.38 -4.22 28.84
CA LEU A 590 -20.65 -4.86 29.18
C LEU A 590 -20.76 -6.29 28.61
N ASP A 591 -20.43 -6.50 27.34
CA ASP A 591 -20.44 -7.83 26.73
C ASP A 591 -19.49 -8.80 27.44
N LEU A 592 -18.30 -8.34 27.85
CA LEU A 592 -17.38 -9.17 28.62
C LEU A 592 -17.96 -9.53 29.98
N LEU A 593 -18.55 -8.58 30.71
CA LEU A 593 -19.17 -8.84 32.02
C LEU A 593 -20.38 -9.78 31.95
N LEU A 594 -21.10 -9.77 30.83
CA LEU A 594 -22.28 -10.64 30.58
C LEU A 594 -21.94 -11.94 29.84
N SER A 595 -20.67 -12.18 29.52
CA SER A 595 -20.24 -13.38 28.81
C SER A 595 -20.48 -14.65 29.64
N GLU A 596 -20.60 -15.79 28.97
CA GLU A 596 -20.85 -17.06 29.65
C GLU A 596 -19.73 -17.42 30.64
N THR A 597 -20.12 -17.73 31.88
CA THR A 597 -19.22 -18.21 32.92
C THR A 597 -18.75 -19.63 32.62
N ARG A 598 -17.47 -19.90 32.92
CA ARG A 598 -16.88 -21.23 32.74
C ARG A 598 -17.32 -22.10 33.90
N GLN A 599 -18.20 -23.09 33.66
CA GLN A 599 -18.50 -24.10 34.68
C GLN A 599 -17.23 -24.89 35.00
N VAL A 600 -16.73 -24.72 36.22
CA VAL A 600 -15.74 -25.62 36.80
C VAL A 600 -16.49 -26.88 37.21
N VAL A 601 -16.35 -27.96 36.45
CA VAL A 601 -16.80 -29.27 36.90
C VAL A 601 -15.89 -29.67 38.07
N THR A 602 -16.32 -29.35 39.29
CA THR A 602 -15.74 -29.95 40.50
C THR A 602 -16.19 -31.40 40.55
N GLN A 603 -15.37 -32.32 40.04
CA GLN A 603 -15.45 -33.73 40.43
C GLN A 603 -15.01 -33.84 41.88
N THR A 604 -15.94 -33.71 42.82
CA THR A 604 -15.74 -34.11 44.22
C THR A 604 -15.94 -35.62 44.34
N GLY A 605 -14.82 -36.34 44.32
CA GLY A 605 -14.43 -37.39 45.28
C GLY A 605 -15.33 -38.61 45.57
N ALA A 606 -14.65 -39.76 45.53
CA ALA A 606 -14.84 -40.96 46.35
C ALA A 606 -15.85 -42.02 45.88
N GLY A 607 -15.35 -42.92 45.04
CA GLY A 607 -15.80 -44.31 44.95
C GLY A 607 -14.57 -45.19 44.79
N ILE A 608 -13.93 -45.55 45.91
CA ILE A 608 -12.95 -46.64 45.95
C ILE A 608 -13.71 -47.91 45.57
N VAL A 609 -13.39 -48.48 44.42
CA VAL A 609 -13.66 -49.89 44.13
C VAL A 609 -12.32 -50.52 43.84
N GLU A 610 -11.87 -51.32 44.80
CA GLU A 610 -10.72 -52.21 44.69
C GLU A 610 -10.84 -53.05 43.40
N ALA A 611 -9.82 -52.99 42.55
CA ALA A 611 -9.65 -53.95 41.49
C ALA A 611 -9.07 -55.26 42.08
N PRO A 612 -9.65 -56.43 41.80
CA PRO A 612 -9.03 -57.70 42.17
C PRO A 612 -7.82 -57.98 41.25
N PRO A 613 -6.86 -58.80 41.71
CA PRO A 613 -5.57 -58.92 41.06
C PRO A 613 -5.67 -59.68 39.74
N VAL A 614 -4.84 -59.23 38.79
CA VAL A 614 -4.60 -59.83 37.49
C VAL A 614 -4.12 -61.28 37.65
N ALA A 615 -4.96 -62.22 37.19
CA ALA A 615 -4.49 -63.54 36.79
C ALA A 615 -4.04 -63.45 35.33
N GLY A 616 -2.75 -63.73 35.09
CA GLY A 616 -2.21 -63.89 33.73
C GLY A 616 -2.70 -65.17 33.07
N SER A 617 -2.65 -65.18 31.74
CA SER A 617 -2.26 -66.33 30.90
C SER A 617 -2.58 -66.05 29.43
N GLU A 618 -1.51 -65.87 28.64
CA GLU A 618 -1.26 -66.48 27.33
C GLU A 618 -2.46 -66.79 26.39
N ARG A 619 -2.57 -66.05 25.29
CA ARG A 619 -2.16 -66.47 23.93
C ARG A 619 -2.34 -65.34 22.91
#